data_AF-A0A452Z8K9-F1
#
_entry.id   AF-A0A452Z8K9-F1
#
_cell.length_a   1.000
_cell.length_b   1.000
_cell.length_c   1.000
_cell.angle_alpha   90.00
_cell.angle_beta   90.00
_cell.angle_gamma   90.00
#
_symmetry.space_group_name_H-M   'P 1'
#
loop_
_entity.id
_entity.type
_entity.pdbx_description
1 polymer ?
#
loop_
_entity_poly.entity_id
_entity_poly.type
_entity_poly.pdbx_seq_one_letter_code
_entity_poly.pdbx_strand_id
1 'polypeptide(L)'
;PEKKAMWRREMDWLLCVSDHIVELVPTWQTFPDGTRLEIMTSRPRSDLYINLPALRKLDHMLLETLESFRDTEFWYVDQGICAPDCDGSASFRRPAHRRDEKWWLPVPRVPPGGLREATRRQLEHKRDAANQILKAAMAINSNALAEMDVPDSYHDSLPKNGRATLGDIIYRYITSEQFSPDCLLDCLDLSSEYQAVEIANRVEAAVYVWRRRGTAAKSAGTKSSWGMVKDMIMDTEKRGDLLAERAEGLLISLKQRFPGLTQTSLDMSKIQYNKVCHWHQCNIDLLR
;
A
#
# COMPACT_ATOMS: atom_id res chain seq x y z
N PRO A 1 22.85 -8.35 17.80
CA PRO A 1 23.71 -7.16 17.57
C PRO A 1 24.23 -7.12 16.12
N GLU A 2 24.86 -8.19 15.63
CA GLU A 2 25.42 -8.27 14.28
C GLU A 2 24.36 -8.11 13.17
N LYS A 3 23.26 -8.87 13.22
CA LYS A 3 22.14 -8.74 12.27
C LYS A 3 21.58 -7.31 12.17
N LYS A 4 21.50 -6.60 13.30
CA LYS A 4 21.03 -5.21 13.36
C LYS A 4 22.02 -4.25 12.68
N ALA A 5 23.32 -4.45 12.89
CA ALA A 5 24.36 -3.65 12.24
C ALA A 5 24.39 -3.91 10.72
N MET A 6 24.25 -5.18 10.30
CA MET A 6 24.13 -5.58 8.90
C MET A 6 22.92 -4.91 8.24
N TRP A 7 21.73 -5.01 8.85
CA TRP A 7 20.51 -4.36 8.36
C TRP A 7 20.68 -2.86 8.14
N ARG A 8 21.22 -2.14 9.13
CA ARG A 8 21.46 -0.68 9.02
C ARG A 8 22.38 -0.35 7.85
N ARG A 9 23.51 -1.06 7.74
CA ARG A 9 24.48 -0.84 6.65
C ARG A 9 23.89 -1.11 5.27
N GLU A 10 23.19 -2.23 5.10
CA GLU A 10 22.59 -2.59 3.82
C GLU A 10 21.46 -1.64 3.43
N MET A 11 20.63 -1.24 4.41
CA MET A 11 19.58 -0.25 4.17
C MET A 11 20.16 1.13 3.81
N ASP A 12 21.25 1.56 4.47
CA ASP A 12 21.94 2.80 4.11
C ASP A 12 22.47 2.76 2.67
N TRP A 13 22.98 1.61 2.21
CA TRP A 13 23.42 1.44 0.82
C TRP A 13 22.27 1.47 -0.18
N LEU A 14 21.14 0.83 0.12
CA LEU A 14 19.97 0.85 -0.77
C LEU A 14 19.35 2.25 -0.86
N LEU A 15 19.42 3.04 0.22
CA LEU A 15 18.81 4.37 0.29
C LEU A 15 19.74 5.50 -0.16
N CYS A 16 21.03 5.29 -0.36
CA CYS A 16 21.99 6.37 -0.69
C CYS A 16 21.68 7.09 -2.02
N VAL A 17 21.00 6.41 -2.95
CA VAL A 17 20.54 7.01 -4.21
C VAL A 17 19.58 8.16 -3.95
N SER A 18 18.76 8.08 -2.90
CA SER A 18 17.76 9.11 -2.58
C SER A 18 18.37 10.47 -2.21
N ASP A 19 19.59 10.49 -1.67
CA ASP A 19 20.33 11.72 -1.34
C ASP A 19 20.69 12.54 -2.59
N HIS A 20 20.70 11.89 -3.76
CA HIS A 20 21.05 12.47 -5.04
C HIS A 20 19.83 12.81 -5.91
N ILE A 21 18.61 12.47 -5.45
CA ILE A 21 17.37 12.81 -6.15
C ILE A 21 16.89 14.18 -5.69
N VAL A 22 17.14 15.19 -6.52
CA VAL A 22 16.89 16.60 -6.20
C VAL A 22 15.95 17.29 -7.19
N GLU A 23 15.21 18.27 -6.68
CA GLU A 23 14.51 19.28 -7.46
C GLU A 23 15.35 20.57 -7.51
N LEU A 24 15.42 21.20 -8.67
CA LEU A 24 16.02 22.53 -8.82
C LEU A 24 14.96 23.59 -8.54
N VAL A 25 15.22 24.48 -7.58
CA VAL A 25 14.31 25.56 -7.23
C VAL A 25 14.99 26.93 -7.29
N PRO A 26 14.28 27.96 -7.77
CA PRO A 26 14.78 29.33 -7.74
C PRO A 26 14.80 29.86 -6.30
N THR A 27 15.90 30.49 -5.91
CA THR A 27 16.12 31.05 -4.59
C THR A 27 16.89 32.36 -4.69
N TRP A 28 16.59 33.31 -3.80
CA TRP A 28 17.27 34.60 -3.77
C TRP A 28 18.49 34.53 -2.86
N GLN A 29 19.68 34.75 -3.42
CA GLN A 29 20.92 34.88 -2.66
C GLN A 29 21.31 36.37 -2.59
N THR A 30 21.72 36.81 -1.40
CA THR A 30 22.25 38.16 -1.20
C THR A 30 23.76 38.05 -1.08
N PHE A 31 24.48 38.75 -1.95
CA PHE A 31 25.94 38.79 -1.94
C PHE A 31 26.46 39.80 -0.88
N PRO A 32 27.73 39.70 -0.46
CA PRO A 32 28.31 40.59 0.55
C PRO A 32 28.28 42.08 0.18
N ASP A 33 28.13 42.40 -1.12
CA ASP A 33 27.98 43.74 -1.67
C ASP A 33 26.54 44.31 -1.57
N GLY A 34 25.59 43.52 -1.05
CA GLY A 34 24.17 43.88 -0.93
C GLY A 34 23.32 43.54 -2.17
N THR A 35 23.94 43.04 -3.25
CA THR A 35 23.22 42.68 -4.48
C THR A 35 22.42 41.39 -4.26
N ARG A 36 21.17 41.36 -4.72
CA ARG A 36 20.29 40.17 -4.69
C ARG A 36 20.22 39.54 -6.07
N LEU A 37 20.53 38.26 -6.17
CA LEU A 37 20.45 37.48 -7.40
C LEU A 37 19.56 36.25 -7.21
N GLU A 38 18.73 35.97 -8.20
CA GLU A 38 17.99 34.71 -8.26
C GLU A 38 18.93 33.61 -8.78
N ILE A 39 19.18 32.61 -7.95
CA ILE A 39 20.00 31.45 -8.26
C ILE A 39 19.17 30.17 -8.18
N MET A 40 19.53 29.17 -8.98
CA MET A 40 18.97 27.83 -8.85
C MET A 40 19.71 27.07 -7.75
N THR A 41 18.97 26.52 -6.79
CA THR A 41 19.52 25.64 -5.76
C THR A 41 18.88 24.26 -5.83
N SER A 42 19.66 23.23 -5.51
CA SER A 42 19.18 21.86 -5.41
C SER A 42 18.59 21.60 -4.02
N ARG A 43 17.37 21.06 -3.97
CA ARG A 43 16.77 20.53 -2.74
C ARG A 43 16.36 19.07 -2.96
N PRO A 44 16.37 18.20 -1.93
CA PRO A 44 15.81 16.85 -2.07
C PRO A 44 14.37 16.90 -2.58
N ARG A 45 13.98 15.91 -3.40
CA ARG A 45 12.60 15.81 -3.91
C ARG A 45 11.60 15.79 -2.74
N SER A 46 10.50 16.50 -2.91
CA SER A 46 9.57 16.83 -1.81
C SER A 46 8.96 15.60 -1.12
N ASP A 47 8.60 14.57 -1.89
CA ASP A 47 8.11 13.28 -1.40
C ASP A 47 9.18 12.54 -0.56
N LEU A 48 10.43 12.51 -1.03
CA LEU A 48 11.55 11.86 -0.35
C LEU A 48 11.92 12.60 0.94
N TYR A 49 11.91 13.93 0.89
CA TYR A 49 12.23 14.78 2.04
C TYR A 49 11.31 14.51 3.24
N ILE A 50 10.04 14.20 2.99
CA ILE A 50 9.05 13.92 4.03
C ILE A 50 9.02 12.42 4.38
N ASN A 51 8.91 11.55 3.37
CA ASN A 51 8.64 10.14 3.60
C ASN A 51 9.86 9.38 4.10
N LEU A 52 11.07 9.70 3.62
CA LEU A 52 12.27 8.93 3.97
C LEU A 52 12.65 9.06 5.45
N PRO A 53 12.68 10.26 6.08
CA PRO A 53 12.90 10.38 7.51
C PRO A 53 11.81 9.70 8.34
N ALA A 54 10.55 9.76 7.89
CA ALA A 54 9.43 9.08 8.55
C ALA A 54 9.62 7.56 8.55
N LEU A 55 9.98 6.97 7.40
CA LEU A 55 10.27 5.53 7.29
C LEU A 55 11.46 5.10 8.16
N ARG A 56 12.55 5.90 8.19
CA ARG A 56 13.70 5.63 9.09
C ARG A 56 13.30 5.65 10.56
N LYS A 57 12.38 6.55 10.96
CA LYS A 57 11.84 6.59 12.32
C LYS A 57 11.01 5.33 12.64
N LEU A 58 10.18 4.88 11.70
CA LEU A 58 9.39 3.65 11.84
C LEU A 58 10.28 2.41 11.97
N ASP A 59 11.33 2.30 11.14
CA ASP A 59 12.33 1.22 11.24
C ASP A 59 13.01 1.21 12.62
N HIS A 60 13.42 2.38 13.10
CA HIS A 60 14.02 2.51 14.44
C HIS A 60 13.07 2.02 15.55
N MET A 61 11.81 2.48 15.54
CA MET A 61 10.80 2.07 16.53
C MET A 61 10.53 0.55 16.49
N LEU A 62 10.56 -0.06 15.30
CA LEU A 62 10.39 -1.50 15.14
C LEU A 62 11.58 -2.25 15.74
N LEU A 63 12.81 -1.82 15.44
CA LEU A 63 14.03 -2.41 16.00
C LEU A 63 14.08 -2.28 17.52
N GLU A 64 13.68 -1.14 18.09
CA GLU A 64 13.57 -0.96 19.54
C GLU A 64 12.53 -1.90 20.16
N THR A 65 11.38 -2.08 19.49
CA THR A 65 10.35 -3.01 19.94
C THR A 65 10.89 -4.44 19.99
N LEU A 66 11.62 -4.86 18.94
CA LEU A 66 12.27 -6.17 18.88
C LEU A 66 13.35 -6.34 19.96
N GLU A 67 14.17 -5.32 20.20
CA GLU A 67 15.22 -5.34 21.23
C GLU A 67 14.68 -5.35 22.66
N SER A 68 13.44 -4.89 22.85
CA SER A 68 12.77 -4.88 24.16
C SER A 68 12.32 -6.28 24.61
N PHE A 69 12.33 -7.28 23.73
CA PHE A 69 12.09 -8.69 24.09
C PHE A 69 13.36 -9.31 24.67
N ARG A 70 13.57 -9.08 25.96
CA ARG A 70 14.62 -9.71 26.77
C ARG A 70 13.94 -10.40 27.95
N ASP A 71 14.54 -11.49 28.43
CA ASP A 71 14.09 -12.22 29.62
C ASP A 71 12.59 -12.56 29.58
N THR A 72 12.14 -13.18 28.48
CA THR A 72 10.74 -13.46 28.21
C THR A 72 10.23 -14.66 29.01
N GLU A 73 8.99 -14.57 29.51
CA GLU A 73 8.31 -15.71 30.16
C GLU A 73 7.88 -16.81 29.17
N PHE A 74 7.88 -16.50 27.87
CA PHE A 74 7.58 -17.44 26.80
C PHE A 74 8.86 -17.84 26.05
N TRP A 75 8.83 -19.02 25.43
CA TRP A 75 9.92 -19.56 24.64
C TRP A 75 9.40 -20.26 23.38
N TYR A 76 10.29 -20.63 22.47
CA TYR A 76 9.95 -21.31 21.23
C TYR A 76 10.53 -22.73 21.22
N VAL A 77 9.78 -23.68 20.65
CA VAL A 77 10.18 -25.09 20.49
C VAL A 77 10.06 -25.48 19.02
N ASP A 78 11.10 -26.09 18.46
CA ASP A 78 11.11 -26.54 17.06
C ASP A 78 10.20 -27.77 16.86
N GLN A 79 9.44 -27.77 15.77
CA GLN A 79 8.46 -28.83 15.48
C GLN A 79 9.10 -30.19 15.17
N GLY A 80 10.40 -30.24 14.86
CA GLY A 80 11.14 -31.47 14.54
C GLY A 80 11.85 -32.14 15.72
N ILE A 81 11.85 -31.54 16.92
CA ILE A 81 12.63 -32.01 18.09
C ILE A 81 11.70 -32.32 19.27
N CYS A 82 10.61 -33.06 19.02
CA CYS A 82 9.89 -33.71 20.11
C CYS A 82 10.50 -35.09 20.33
N ALA A 83 11.31 -35.26 21.37
CA ALA A 83 11.59 -36.58 21.92
C ALA A 83 10.26 -37.20 22.45
N PRO A 84 10.06 -38.53 22.36
CA PRO A 84 8.78 -39.16 22.74
C PRO A 84 8.49 -39.13 24.25
N ASP A 85 9.49 -38.83 25.08
CA ASP A 85 9.45 -39.09 26.51
C ASP A 85 9.55 -37.80 27.32
N CYS A 86 8.44 -37.05 27.39
CA CYS A 86 8.19 -36.10 28.46
C CYS A 86 6.76 -36.29 28.94
N ASP A 87 6.65 -37.08 30.00
CA ASP A 87 5.48 -37.41 30.82
C ASP A 87 4.30 -36.43 30.74
N GLY A 88 3.22 -36.91 30.11
CA GLY A 88 1.93 -37.11 30.81
C GLY A 88 1.14 -35.92 31.38
N SER A 89 1.61 -34.67 31.35
CA SER A 89 0.90 -33.56 32.02
C SER A 89 1.09 -32.18 31.38
N ALA A 90 0.92 -32.07 30.07
CA ALA A 90 0.77 -30.77 29.40
C ALA A 90 -0.68 -30.62 28.94
N SER A 91 -1.49 -29.93 29.75
CA SER A 91 -2.94 -29.65 29.56
C SER A 91 -3.28 -28.70 28.40
N PHE A 92 -2.49 -28.72 27.32
CA PHE A 92 -2.86 -28.13 26.05
C PHE A 92 -2.75 -29.18 24.93
N ARG A 93 -3.36 -30.36 25.15
CA ARG A 93 -3.79 -31.21 24.05
C ARG A 93 -4.95 -30.55 23.31
N ARG A 94 -4.58 -29.60 22.47
CA ARG A 94 -4.97 -29.51 21.07
C ARG A 94 -3.82 -28.73 20.42
N PRO A 95 -3.15 -29.24 19.37
CA PRO A 95 -2.63 -28.34 18.38
C PRO A 95 -3.88 -27.61 17.89
N ALA A 96 -4.15 -26.45 18.47
CA ALA A 96 -5.33 -25.66 18.18
C ALA A 96 -5.17 -25.22 16.74
N HIS A 97 -5.64 -26.06 15.81
CA HIS A 97 -5.87 -25.79 14.39
C HIS A 97 -4.98 -24.67 13.89
N ARG A 98 -3.65 -24.82 14.04
CA ARG A 98 -2.72 -23.94 13.35
C ARG A 98 -3.00 -24.28 11.91
N ARG A 99 -3.53 -23.32 11.16
CA ARG A 99 -3.60 -23.41 9.71
C ARG A 99 -2.27 -24.03 9.26
N ASP A 100 -2.33 -25.19 8.60
CA ASP A 100 -1.18 -25.99 8.15
C ASP A 100 -0.16 -25.17 7.32
N GLU A 101 -0.53 -23.94 6.97
CA GLU A 101 0.20 -22.95 6.18
C GLU A 101 1.57 -22.52 6.72
N LYS A 102 1.95 -22.75 7.99
CA LYS A 102 3.22 -22.24 8.56
C LYS A 102 3.99 -23.29 9.38
N TRP A 103 4.08 -24.51 8.85
CA TRP A 103 4.76 -25.64 9.49
C TRP A 103 6.25 -25.40 9.80
N TRP A 104 6.91 -24.49 9.07
CA TRP A 104 8.32 -24.14 9.28
C TRP A 104 8.58 -23.22 10.48
N LEU A 105 7.54 -22.69 11.15
CA LEU A 105 7.72 -21.79 12.29
C LEU A 105 7.80 -22.54 13.62
N PRO A 106 8.71 -22.14 14.53
CA PRO A 106 8.75 -22.66 15.90
C PRO A 106 7.41 -22.46 16.64
N VAL A 107 7.14 -23.34 17.60
CA VAL A 107 5.92 -23.29 18.42
C VAL A 107 6.19 -22.49 19.68
N PRO A 108 5.49 -21.37 19.92
CA PRO A 108 5.59 -20.62 21.16
C PRO A 108 4.97 -21.43 22.30
N ARG A 109 5.62 -21.42 23.46
CA ARG A 109 5.21 -22.05 24.70
C ARG A 109 5.20 -21.01 25.81
N VAL A 110 4.32 -21.24 26.78
CA VAL A 110 4.15 -20.41 27.97
C VAL A 110 4.12 -21.32 29.21
N PRO A 111 4.35 -20.80 30.42
CA PRO A 111 4.26 -21.58 31.65
C PRO A 111 2.86 -22.19 31.82
N PRO A 112 2.71 -23.32 32.54
CA PRO A 112 1.41 -23.98 32.75
C PRO A 112 0.33 -23.09 33.38
N GLY A 113 0.72 -22.08 34.17
CA GLY A 113 -0.18 -21.08 34.76
C GLY A 113 -0.47 -19.86 33.86
N GLY A 114 0.00 -19.87 32.61
CA GLY A 114 -0.06 -18.73 31.69
C GLY A 114 0.99 -17.66 32.00
N LEU A 115 0.94 -16.58 31.21
CA LEU A 115 1.78 -15.40 31.41
C LEU A 115 1.28 -14.55 32.59
N ARG A 116 2.21 -13.94 33.33
CA ARG A 116 1.88 -12.93 34.33
C ARG A 116 1.13 -11.76 33.70
N GLU A 117 0.24 -11.13 34.46
CA GLU A 117 -0.56 -10.00 33.95
C GLU A 117 0.30 -8.84 33.46
N ALA A 118 1.39 -8.52 34.16
CA ALA A 118 2.31 -7.47 33.76
C ALA A 118 2.91 -7.74 32.37
N THR A 119 3.38 -8.97 32.15
CA THR A 119 3.94 -9.42 30.88
C THR A 119 2.89 -9.42 29.77
N ARG A 120 1.65 -9.83 30.08
CA ARG A 120 0.52 -9.76 29.12
C ARG A 120 0.24 -8.32 28.68
N ARG A 121 0.10 -7.38 29.62
CA ARG A 121 -0.14 -5.95 29.32
C ARG A 121 1.02 -5.35 28.53
N GLN A 122 2.26 -5.74 28.84
CA GLN A 122 3.43 -5.30 28.09
C GLN A 122 3.41 -5.83 26.65
N LEU A 123 3.01 -7.09 26.42
CA LEU A 123 2.86 -7.67 25.09
C LEU A 123 1.74 -6.99 24.30
N GLU A 124 0.61 -6.68 24.93
CA GLU A 124 -0.48 -5.92 24.31
C GLU A 124 -0.01 -4.54 23.87
N HIS A 125 0.71 -3.81 24.74
CA HIS A 125 1.28 -2.51 24.38
C HIS A 125 2.26 -2.60 23.20
N LYS A 126 3.14 -3.61 23.19
CA LYS A 126 4.07 -3.84 22.07
C LYS A 126 3.33 -4.18 20.77
N ARG A 127 2.28 -5.01 20.84
CA ARG A 127 1.42 -5.34 19.69
C ARG A 127 0.77 -4.07 19.15
N ASP A 128 0.23 -3.24 20.02
CA ASP A 128 -0.47 -2.02 19.62
C ASP A 128 0.51 -1.01 19.00
N ALA A 129 1.72 -0.87 19.56
CA ALA A 129 2.80 -0.09 18.96
C ALA A 129 3.19 -0.61 17.56
N ALA A 130 3.37 -1.93 17.40
CA ALA A 130 3.69 -2.55 16.11
C ALA A 130 2.56 -2.33 15.08
N ASN A 131 1.29 -2.39 15.51
CA ASN A 131 0.15 -2.10 14.65
C ASN A 131 0.13 -0.64 14.19
N GLN A 132 0.52 0.32 15.04
CA GLN A 132 0.64 1.73 14.62
C GLN A 132 1.79 1.95 13.64
N ILE A 133 2.93 1.27 13.84
CA ILE A 133 4.05 1.29 12.89
C ILE A 133 3.60 0.75 11.53
N LEU A 134 2.90 -0.39 11.52
CA LEU A 134 2.36 -0.99 10.31
C LEU A 134 1.39 -0.03 9.59
N LYS A 135 0.44 0.57 10.31
CA LYS A 135 -0.51 1.54 9.73
C LYS A 135 0.20 2.73 9.09
N ALA A 136 1.19 3.29 9.77
CA ALA A 136 1.95 4.43 9.25
C ALA A 136 2.76 4.04 8.00
N ALA A 137 3.43 2.89 8.01
CA ALA A 137 4.18 2.39 6.86
C ALA A 137 3.25 2.11 5.66
N MET A 138 2.10 1.49 5.91
CA MET A 138 1.09 1.23 4.88
C MET A 138 0.50 2.51 4.28
N ALA A 139 0.30 3.55 5.09
CA ALA A 139 -0.17 4.85 4.59
C ALA A 139 0.86 5.49 3.65
N ILE A 140 2.15 5.47 4.01
CA ILE A 140 3.23 5.96 3.13
C ILE A 140 3.28 5.14 1.83
N ASN A 141 3.22 3.81 1.93
CA ASN A 141 3.19 2.92 0.76
C ASN A 141 1.99 3.21 -0.16
N SER A 142 0.80 3.40 0.41
CA SER A 142 -0.41 3.73 -0.35
C SER A 142 -0.30 5.08 -1.05
N ASN A 143 0.27 6.09 -0.40
CA ASN A 143 0.47 7.41 -1.00
C ASN A 143 1.47 7.34 -2.15
N ALA A 144 2.60 6.64 -1.96
CA ALA A 144 3.60 6.44 -3.02
C ALA A 144 3.00 5.73 -4.24
N LEU A 145 2.20 4.67 -4.04
CA LEU A 145 1.50 3.99 -5.14
C LEU A 145 0.45 4.88 -5.83
N ALA A 146 -0.23 5.77 -5.10
CA ALA A 146 -1.20 6.70 -5.67
C ALA A 146 -0.54 7.74 -6.60
N GLU A 147 0.67 8.19 -6.26
CA GLU A 147 1.46 9.14 -7.05
C GLU A 147 2.18 8.51 -8.26
N MET A 148 2.33 7.18 -8.30
CA MET A 148 2.92 6.50 -9.46
C MET A 148 2.01 6.57 -10.69
N ASP A 149 2.64 6.88 -11.82
CA ASP A 149 1.99 6.86 -13.13
C ASP A 149 1.43 5.47 -13.47
N VAL A 150 0.28 5.46 -14.14
CA VAL A 150 -0.33 4.21 -14.61
C VAL A 150 0.31 3.83 -15.95
N PRO A 151 0.84 2.60 -16.09
CA PRO A 151 1.45 2.17 -17.35
C PRO A 151 0.44 2.08 -18.50
N ASP A 152 0.83 2.48 -19.70
CA ASP A 152 0.00 2.36 -20.91
C ASP A 152 -0.46 0.92 -21.17
N SER A 153 0.41 -0.06 -20.88
CA SER A 153 0.08 -1.50 -20.98
C SER A 153 -1.12 -1.90 -20.11
N TYR A 154 -1.28 -1.28 -18.93
CA TYR A 154 -2.43 -1.49 -18.10
C TYR A 154 -3.68 -0.91 -18.77
N HIS A 155 -3.60 0.33 -19.28
CA HIS A 155 -4.72 0.96 -20.00
C HIS A 155 -5.21 0.17 -21.21
N ASP A 156 -4.30 -0.49 -21.93
CA ASP A 156 -4.62 -1.31 -23.10
C ASP A 156 -5.23 -2.67 -22.72
N SER A 157 -4.93 -3.18 -21.53
CA SER A 157 -5.53 -4.41 -21.00
C SER A 157 -6.97 -4.24 -20.48
N LEU A 158 -7.40 -3.00 -20.22
CA LEU A 158 -8.71 -2.72 -19.62
C LEU A 158 -9.86 -2.94 -20.62
N PRO A 159 -11.00 -3.53 -20.18
CA PRO A 159 -12.23 -3.57 -20.96
C PRO A 159 -12.72 -2.18 -21.35
N LYS A 160 -13.41 -2.08 -22.50
CA LYS A 160 -13.91 -0.80 -23.04
C LYS A 160 -15.06 -0.16 -22.24
N ASN A 161 -15.71 -0.91 -21.34
CA ASN A 161 -16.85 -0.43 -20.58
C ASN A 161 -16.81 -0.90 -19.12
N GLY A 162 -17.29 -0.05 -18.20
CA GLY A 162 -17.28 -0.31 -16.75
C GLY A 162 -18.21 -1.46 -16.33
N ARG A 163 -19.15 -1.87 -17.18
CA ARG A 163 -20.01 -3.03 -16.92
C ARG A 163 -19.26 -4.34 -17.11
N ALA A 164 -18.39 -4.44 -18.11
CA ALA A 164 -17.55 -5.60 -18.35
C ALA A 164 -16.48 -5.77 -17.26
N THR A 165 -15.97 -4.67 -16.69
CA THR A 165 -15.04 -4.74 -15.54
C THR A 165 -15.75 -5.20 -14.27
N LEU A 166 -16.83 -4.51 -13.86
CA LEU A 166 -17.51 -4.77 -12.59
C LEU A 166 -18.38 -6.01 -12.57
N GLY A 167 -18.91 -6.41 -13.73
CA GLY A 167 -19.97 -7.40 -13.82
C GLY A 167 -21.35 -6.82 -13.48
N ASP A 168 -22.41 -7.56 -13.84
CA ASP A 168 -23.78 -7.07 -13.82
C ASP A 168 -24.27 -6.66 -12.43
N ILE A 169 -23.91 -7.45 -11.41
CA ILE A 169 -24.36 -7.23 -10.03
C ILE A 169 -23.79 -5.91 -9.51
N ILE A 170 -22.46 -5.77 -9.48
CA ILE A 170 -21.78 -4.58 -8.94
C ILE A 170 -22.14 -3.34 -9.76
N TYR A 171 -22.20 -3.45 -11.09
CA TYR A 171 -22.60 -2.34 -11.95
C TYR A 171 -24.01 -1.84 -11.63
N ARG A 172 -24.99 -2.75 -11.46
CA ARG A 172 -26.37 -2.38 -11.10
C ARG A 172 -26.43 -1.60 -9.79
N TYR A 173 -25.70 -2.04 -8.77
CA TYR A 173 -25.69 -1.35 -7.47
C TYR A 173 -24.99 0.02 -7.53
N ILE A 174 -23.82 0.13 -8.17
CA ILE A 174 -23.10 1.40 -8.30
C ILE A 174 -23.92 2.44 -9.08
N THR A 175 -24.72 2.01 -10.06
CA THR A 175 -25.59 2.89 -10.85
C THR A 175 -26.94 3.22 -10.18
N SER A 176 -27.24 2.64 -9.02
CA SER A 176 -28.48 2.90 -8.27
C SER A 176 -28.58 4.34 -7.80
N GLU A 177 -29.79 4.91 -7.72
CA GLU A 177 -29.99 6.26 -7.16
C GLU A 177 -29.57 6.33 -5.68
N GLN A 178 -29.91 5.29 -4.92
CA GLN A 178 -29.50 5.12 -3.53
C GLN A 178 -28.31 4.17 -3.49
N PHE A 179 -27.10 4.73 -3.53
CA PHE A 179 -25.85 3.97 -3.44
C PHE A 179 -25.26 4.09 -2.03
N SER A 180 -24.95 2.94 -1.43
CA SER A 180 -24.16 2.84 -0.20
C SER A 180 -23.07 1.79 -0.40
N PRO A 181 -21.79 2.14 -0.24
CA PRO A 181 -20.69 1.21 -0.42
C PRO A 181 -20.72 0.08 0.61
N ASP A 182 -21.08 0.38 1.87
CA ASP A 182 -21.13 -0.63 2.94
C ASP A 182 -22.22 -1.67 2.69
N CYS A 183 -23.40 -1.23 2.25
CA CYS A 183 -24.51 -2.13 1.92
C CYS A 183 -24.16 -3.07 0.76
N LEU A 184 -23.43 -2.56 -0.25
CA LEU A 184 -22.95 -3.38 -1.35
C LEU A 184 -21.93 -4.42 -0.86
N LEU A 185 -20.97 -4.02 -0.02
CA LEU A 185 -19.97 -4.95 0.52
C LEU A 185 -20.60 -6.04 1.40
N ASP A 186 -21.66 -5.73 2.14
CA ASP A 186 -22.40 -6.72 2.94
C ASP A 186 -23.15 -7.76 2.06
N CYS A 187 -23.42 -7.42 0.79
CA CYS A 187 -24.11 -8.28 -0.16
C CYS A 187 -23.14 -9.08 -1.06
N LEU A 188 -21.83 -8.84 -0.97
CA LEU A 188 -20.81 -9.52 -1.78
C LEU A 188 -20.19 -10.68 -0.98
N ASP A 189 -19.82 -11.74 -1.69
CA ASP A 189 -19.02 -12.82 -1.10
C ASP A 189 -17.57 -12.35 -0.94
N LEU A 190 -17.21 -12.06 0.31
CA LEU A 190 -15.87 -11.65 0.75
C LEU A 190 -15.28 -12.69 1.71
N SER A 191 -15.71 -13.95 1.58
CA SER A 191 -15.30 -15.05 2.46
C SER A 191 -13.82 -15.41 2.34
N SER A 192 -13.21 -15.13 1.18
CA SER A 192 -11.79 -15.35 0.91
C SER A 192 -11.05 -14.07 0.54
N GLU A 193 -9.77 -14.02 0.90
CA GLU A 193 -8.88 -12.91 0.51
C GLU A 193 -8.80 -12.76 -1.02
N TYR A 194 -8.74 -13.89 -1.73
CA TYR A 194 -8.74 -13.91 -3.20
C TYR A 194 -9.95 -13.17 -3.80
N GLN A 195 -11.16 -13.43 -3.30
CA GLN A 195 -12.37 -12.74 -3.77
C GLN A 195 -12.33 -11.24 -3.46
N ALA A 196 -11.85 -10.86 -2.28
CA ALA A 196 -11.71 -9.46 -1.92
C ALA A 196 -10.74 -8.72 -2.87
N VAL A 197 -9.61 -9.33 -3.19
CA VAL A 197 -8.61 -8.78 -4.13
C VAL A 197 -9.19 -8.70 -5.55
N GLU A 198 -9.92 -9.72 -5.98
CA GLU A 198 -10.55 -9.73 -7.30
C GLU A 198 -11.61 -8.61 -7.43
N ILE A 199 -12.41 -8.40 -6.40
CA ILE A 199 -13.37 -7.28 -6.37
C ILE A 199 -12.61 -5.95 -6.39
N ALA A 200 -11.52 -5.81 -5.62
CA ALA A 200 -10.69 -4.60 -5.64
C ALA A 200 -10.16 -4.31 -7.06
N ASN A 201 -9.59 -5.31 -7.74
CA ASN A 201 -9.09 -5.20 -9.11
C ASN A 201 -10.17 -4.73 -10.08
N ARG A 202 -11.38 -5.32 -9.99
CA ARG A 202 -12.51 -4.99 -10.87
C ARG A 202 -13.03 -3.57 -10.64
N VAL A 203 -13.11 -3.15 -9.38
CA VAL A 203 -13.53 -1.80 -9.00
C VAL A 203 -12.49 -0.77 -9.44
N GLU A 204 -11.21 -1.03 -9.19
CA GLU A 204 -10.11 -0.15 -9.61
C GLU A 204 -10.04 -0.01 -11.13
N ALA A 205 -10.14 -1.11 -11.89
CA ALA A 205 -10.28 -1.08 -13.34
C ALA A 205 -11.45 -0.19 -13.81
N ALA A 206 -12.60 -0.25 -13.14
CA ALA A 206 -13.78 0.54 -13.49
C ALA A 206 -13.55 2.06 -13.28
N VAL A 207 -12.88 2.45 -12.19
CA VAL A 207 -12.48 3.85 -11.92
C VAL A 207 -11.68 4.40 -13.11
N TYR A 208 -10.68 3.64 -13.57
CA TYR A 208 -9.84 4.07 -14.70
C TYR A 208 -10.58 4.09 -16.04
N VAL A 209 -11.48 3.15 -16.29
CA VAL A 209 -12.33 3.15 -17.50
C VAL A 209 -13.22 4.39 -17.55
N TRP A 210 -13.83 4.78 -16.42
CA TRP A 210 -14.67 5.97 -16.37
C TRP A 210 -13.88 7.28 -16.45
N ARG A 211 -12.72 7.36 -15.79
CA ARG A 211 -11.84 8.54 -15.88
C ARG A 211 -11.23 8.74 -17.26
N ARG A 212 -10.90 7.67 -17.99
CA ARG A 212 -10.42 7.73 -19.39
C ARG A 212 -11.45 8.35 -20.34
N ARG A 213 -12.75 8.14 -20.05
CA ARG A 213 -13.83 8.65 -20.90
C ARG A 213 -13.97 10.18 -20.84
N GLY A 214 -13.67 10.79 -19.68
CA GLY A 214 -13.67 12.25 -19.50
C GLY A 214 -12.40 12.97 -19.98
N THR A 215 -11.29 12.27 -20.25
CA THR A 215 -10.07 12.87 -20.81
C THR A 215 -10.02 12.80 -22.33
N ALA A 216 -10.57 11.73 -22.93
CA ALA A 216 -10.65 11.60 -24.38
C ALA A 216 -11.43 12.74 -25.06
N ALA A 217 -12.50 13.26 -24.44
CA ALA A 217 -13.28 14.36 -25.00
C ALA A 217 -12.57 15.73 -24.88
N LYS A 218 -11.66 15.89 -23.92
CA LYS A 218 -10.85 17.12 -23.76
C LYS A 218 -9.81 17.29 -24.86
N SER A 219 -9.30 16.20 -25.43
CA SER A 219 -8.33 16.25 -26.55
C SER A 219 -8.97 16.48 -27.92
N ALA A 220 -10.28 16.21 -28.07
CA ALA A 220 -11.03 16.43 -29.31
C ALA A 220 -11.52 17.89 -29.47
N GLY A 221 -10.92 18.82 -28.73
CA GLY A 221 -11.25 20.24 -28.74
C GLY A 221 -10.68 20.99 -29.94
N THR A 222 -11.02 20.63 -31.18
CA THR A 222 -10.92 21.58 -32.30
C THR A 222 -11.98 21.28 -33.36
N LYS A 223 -12.99 22.16 -33.39
CA LYS A 223 -14.03 22.36 -34.43
C LYS A 223 -15.10 21.27 -34.56
N SER A 224 -16.30 21.49 -34.00
CA SER A 224 -17.57 21.37 -34.75
C SER A 224 -18.79 21.81 -33.94
N SER A 225 -19.73 22.41 -34.66
CA SER A 225 -21.00 23.01 -34.24
C SER A 225 -22.07 21.96 -33.87
N TRP A 226 -22.15 21.54 -32.60
CA TRP A 226 -23.25 20.70 -32.09
C TRP A 226 -23.51 20.91 -30.58
N GLY A 227 -24.15 22.03 -30.20
CA GLY A 227 -24.43 22.37 -28.79
C GLY A 227 -25.15 21.26 -28.01
N MET A 228 -26.16 20.61 -28.60
CA MET A 228 -26.90 19.51 -27.94
C MET A 228 -26.05 18.24 -27.76
N VAL A 229 -25.14 17.92 -28.69
CA VAL A 229 -24.24 16.77 -28.55
C VAL A 229 -23.18 17.07 -27.49
N LYS A 230 -22.73 18.33 -27.38
CA LYS A 230 -21.84 18.78 -26.32
C LYS A 230 -22.50 18.64 -24.94
N ASP A 231 -23.77 18.99 -24.80
CA ASP A 231 -24.52 18.85 -23.55
C ASP A 231 -24.72 17.36 -23.17
N MET A 232 -25.07 16.49 -24.13
CA MET A 232 -25.16 15.04 -23.88
C MET A 232 -23.83 14.38 -23.53
N ILE A 233 -22.72 14.84 -24.14
CA ILE A 233 -21.37 14.39 -23.81
C ILE A 233 -21.02 14.84 -22.38
N MET A 234 -21.29 16.10 -22.05
CA MET A 234 -21.03 16.65 -20.73
C MET A 234 -21.86 15.93 -19.64
N ASP A 235 -23.11 15.54 -19.93
CA ASP A 235 -23.92 14.73 -19.02
C ASP A 235 -23.40 13.29 -18.89
N THR A 236 -22.83 12.73 -19.97
CA THR A 236 -22.18 11.41 -19.93
C THR A 236 -20.87 11.44 -19.14
N GLU A 237 -20.10 12.52 -19.24
CA GLU A 237 -18.88 12.76 -18.46
C GLU A 237 -19.21 12.95 -16.98
N LYS A 238 -20.14 13.84 -16.63
CA LYS A 238 -20.62 14.04 -15.25
C LYS A 238 -21.11 12.74 -14.63
N ARG A 239 -21.82 11.91 -15.42
CA ARG A 239 -22.25 10.59 -14.98
C ARG A 239 -21.07 9.63 -14.80
N GLY A 240 -20.08 9.66 -15.69
CA GLY A 240 -18.85 8.88 -15.56
C GLY A 240 -18.05 9.24 -14.32
N ASP A 241 -17.88 10.54 -14.06
CA ASP A 241 -17.15 11.07 -12.90
C ASP A 241 -17.85 10.66 -11.59
N LEU A 242 -19.18 10.79 -11.52
CA LEU A 242 -19.97 10.32 -10.37
C LEU A 242 -19.79 8.81 -10.13
N LEU A 243 -19.77 8.00 -11.19
CA LEU A 243 -19.57 6.55 -11.07
C LEU A 243 -18.14 6.21 -10.63
N ALA A 244 -17.15 6.96 -11.11
CA ALA A 244 -15.76 6.83 -10.66
C ALA A 244 -15.63 7.18 -9.17
N GLU A 245 -16.20 8.29 -8.71
CA GLU A 245 -16.20 8.67 -7.29
C GLU A 245 -16.87 7.61 -6.40
N ARG A 246 -18.00 7.05 -6.85
CA ARG A 246 -18.68 5.96 -6.13
C ARG A 246 -17.83 4.69 -6.04
N ALA A 247 -17.14 4.34 -7.13
CA ALA A 247 -16.24 3.18 -7.15
C ALA A 247 -14.99 3.41 -6.30
N GLU A 248 -14.45 4.63 -6.24
CA GLU A 248 -13.37 4.97 -5.31
C GLU A 248 -13.82 4.85 -3.85
N GLY A 249 -15.00 5.37 -3.52
CA GLY A 249 -15.61 5.19 -2.20
C GLY A 249 -15.75 3.72 -1.83
N LEU A 250 -16.21 2.88 -2.76
CA LEU A 250 -16.29 1.43 -2.56
C LEU A 250 -14.92 0.80 -2.32
N LEU A 251 -13.90 1.18 -3.09
CA LEU A 251 -12.54 0.66 -2.94
C LEU A 251 -11.94 1.07 -1.58
N ILE A 252 -12.20 2.29 -1.11
CA ILE A 252 -11.78 2.76 0.21
C ILE A 252 -12.46 1.94 1.32
N SER A 253 -13.79 1.77 1.26
CA SER A 253 -14.52 0.93 2.23
C SER A 253 -14.02 -0.52 2.24
N LEU A 254 -13.68 -1.07 1.08
CA LEU A 254 -13.11 -2.42 0.95
C LEU A 254 -11.74 -2.49 1.65
N LYS A 255 -10.83 -1.54 1.40
CA LYS A 255 -9.51 -1.47 2.06
C LYS A 255 -9.61 -1.25 3.58
N GLN A 256 -10.65 -0.56 4.06
CA GLN A 256 -10.91 -0.40 5.49
C GLN A 256 -11.37 -1.70 6.15
N ARG A 257 -12.19 -2.53 5.47
CA ARG A 257 -12.59 -3.85 5.97
C ARG A 257 -11.46 -4.88 5.88
N PHE A 258 -10.59 -4.76 4.90
CA PHE A 258 -9.45 -5.66 4.67
C PHE A 258 -8.12 -4.89 4.72
N PRO A 259 -7.65 -4.47 5.90
CA PRO A 259 -6.40 -3.72 6.03
C PRO A 259 -5.15 -4.55 5.65
N GLY A 260 -5.27 -5.87 5.51
CA GLY A 260 -4.20 -6.77 5.07
C GLY A 260 -4.33 -7.23 3.62
N LEU A 261 -5.20 -6.61 2.82
CA LEU A 261 -5.42 -7.00 1.42
C LEU A 261 -4.10 -6.99 0.63
N THR A 262 -3.85 -8.04 -0.16
CA THR A 262 -2.68 -8.06 -1.05
C THR A 262 -2.75 -6.95 -2.10
N GLN A 263 -1.59 -6.61 -2.67
CA GLN A 263 -1.46 -5.59 -3.71
C GLN A 263 -2.36 -5.92 -4.92
N THR A 264 -3.02 -4.89 -5.47
CA THR A 264 -3.87 -5.06 -6.64
C THR A 264 -3.05 -5.32 -7.90
N SER A 265 -3.71 -5.74 -8.98
CA SER A 265 -3.08 -5.90 -10.29
C SER A 265 -2.52 -4.58 -10.83
N LEU A 266 -3.17 -3.45 -10.53
CA LEU A 266 -2.65 -2.14 -10.86
C LEU A 266 -1.42 -1.80 -10.02
N ASP A 267 -1.45 -2.03 -8.70
CA ASP A 267 -0.29 -1.78 -7.83
C ASP A 267 0.93 -2.56 -8.32
N MET A 268 0.75 -3.85 -8.64
CA MET A 268 1.81 -4.68 -9.21
C MET A 268 2.33 -4.14 -10.55
N SER A 269 1.44 -3.70 -11.44
CA SER A 269 1.82 -3.11 -12.73
C SER A 269 2.59 -1.79 -12.55
N LYS A 270 2.12 -0.90 -11.66
CA LYS A 270 2.80 0.34 -11.30
C LYS A 270 4.22 0.07 -10.81
N ILE A 271 4.41 -0.90 -9.91
CA ILE A 271 5.73 -1.28 -9.40
C ILE A 271 6.61 -1.85 -10.51
N GLN A 272 6.08 -2.75 -11.34
CA GLN A 272 6.84 -3.42 -12.40
C GLN A 272 7.33 -2.46 -13.48
N TYR A 273 6.49 -1.50 -13.89
CA TYR A 273 6.79 -0.57 -14.97
C TYR A 273 7.21 0.82 -14.47
N ASN A 274 7.47 0.97 -13.17
CA ASN A 274 7.87 2.25 -12.60
C ASN A 274 9.18 2.74 -13.23
N LYS A 275 9.12 3.92 -13.86
CA LYS A 275 10.26 4.59 -14.50
C LYS A 275 10.67 5.86 -13.75
N VAL A 276 10.21 6.09 -12.53
CA VAL A 276 10.56 7.29 -11.76
C VAL A 276 12.07 7.40 -11.50
N CYS A 277 12.82 6.28 -11.53
CA CYS A 277 14.29 6.29 -11.54
C CYS A 277 14.91 6.49 -12.95
N HIS A 278 14.15 6.32 -14.02
CA HIS A 278 14.60 6.40 -15.42
C HIS A 278 14.55 7.81 -16.02
N TRP A 279 13.98 8.80 -15.33
CA TRP A 279 14.04 10.20 -15.80
C TRP A 279 15.45 10.81 -15.72
N HIS A 280 16.44 10.09 -15.20
CA HIS A 280 17.85 10.39 -15.41
C HIS A 280 18.50 9.22 -16.14
N GLN A 281 18.20 9.12 -17.44
CA GLN A 281 18.96 8.31 -18.39
C GLN A 281 20.34 8.94 -18.60
N CYS A 282 21.17 8.85 -17.57
CA CYS A 282 22.62 8.99 -17.60
C CYS A 282 23.16 8.05 -16.51
N ASN A 283 23.78 6.95 -16.95
CA ASN A 283 24.57 5.99 -16.16
C ASN A 283 23.85 4.94 -15.30
N ILE A 284 23.11 4.02 -15.92
CA ILE A 284 23.04 2.63 -15.43
C ILE A 284 23.43 1.69 -16.60
N ASP A 285 24.71 1.75 -16.95
CA ASP A 285 25.43 0.71 -17.72
C ASP A 285 26.42 -0.04 -16.83
N LEU A 286 26.16 -0.13 -15.52
CA LEU A 286 27.15 -0.61 -14.54
C LEU A 286 26.72 -1.73 -13.59
N LEU A 287 25.66 -2.48 -13.93
CA LEU A 287 25.38 -3.77 -13.27
C LEU A 287 24.95 -4.83 -14.29
N ARG A 288 25.89 -5.15 -15.17
CA ARG A 288 26.00 -6.47 -15.81
C ARG A 288 27.13 -7.25 -15.15
#